data_AF-A0ABD0PJN8-F1
#
_entry.id   AF-A0ABD0PJN8-F1
#
_cell.length_a   1.000
_cell.length_b   1.000
_cell.length_c   1.000
_cell.angle_alpha   90.00
_cell.angle_beta   90.00
_cell.angle_gamma   90.00
#
_symmetry.space_group_name_H-M   'P 1'
#
loop_
_entity.id
_entity.type
_entity.pdbx_description
1 polymer ?
#
loop_
_entity_poly.entity_id
_entity_poly.type
_entity_poly.pdbx_seq_one_letter_code
_entity_poly.pdbx_strand_id
1 'polypeptide(L)' 'NWPMSIRIVMLQTVITGKAQEAYAALTMEDRKDYDKVKVAILKAYELVPEAYR' A
#
# COMPACT_ATOMS: atom_id res chain seq x y z
N ASN A 1 6.24 13.64 13.66
CA ASN A 1 5.25 13.52 12.57
C ASN A 1 5.96 13.54 11.22
N TRP A 2 6.21 12.39 10.59
CA TRP A 2 6.67 12.38 9.20
C TRP A 2 5.53 12.84 8.27
N PRO A 3 5.81 13.64 7.22
CA PRO A 3 4.79 14.10 6.29
C PRO A 3 4.24 12.93 5.48
N MET A 4 2.93 12.95 5.22
CA MET A 4 2.19 11.87 4.54
C MET A 4 2.76 11.53 3.16
N SER A 5 3.25 12.53 2.44
CA SER A 5 3.91 12.37 1.14
C SER A 5 5.12 11.43 1.20
N ILE A 6 5.95 11.52 2.24
CA ILE A 6 7.10 10.62 2.41
C ILE A 6 6.65 9.20 2.72
N ARG A 7 5.57 9.03 3.50
CA ARG A 7 5.04 7.68 3.81
C ARG A 7 4.53 6.97 2.57
N ILE A 8 3.85 7.68 1.65
CA ILE A 8 3.34 7.10 0.39
C ILE A 8 4.50 6.70 -0.52
N VAL A 9 5.54 7.54 -0.64
CA VAL A 9 6.74 7.25 -1.43
C VAL A 9 7.50 6.05 -0.86
N MET A 10 7.74 6.03 0.45
CA MET A 10 8.35 4.88 1.14
C MET A 10 7.53 3.61 0.90
N LEU A 11 6.20 3.69 0.99
CA LEU A 11 5.31 2.56 0.72
C LEU A 11 5.53 2.00 -0.70
N GLN A 12 5.57 2.87 -1.72
CA GLN A 12 5.84 2.45 -3.10
C GLN A 12 7.19 1.76 -3.26
N THR A 13 8.21 2.11 -2.47
CA THR A 13 9.53 1.47 -2.54
C THR A 13 9.61 0.13 -1.83
N VAL A 14 8.75 -0.13 -0.84
CA VAL A 14 8.77 -1.37 -0.04
C VAL A 14 7.73 -2.40 -0.50
N ILE A 15 6.64 -1.95 -1.12
CA ILE A 15 5.65 -2.87 -1.71
C ILE A 15 6.20 -3.45 -3.01
N THR A 16 6.25 -4.77 -3.08
CA THR A 16 6.67 -5.51 -4.27
C THR A 16 5.67 -6.63 -4.54
N GLY A 17 5.51 -7.03 -5.80
CA GLY A 17 4.53 -8.07 -6.20
C GLY A 17 3.08 -7.63 -5.99
N LYS A 18 2.27 -8.44 -5.29
CA LYS A 18 0.82 -8.25 -5.15
C LYS A 18 0.40 -6.91 -4.52
N ALA A 19 1.18 -6.39 -3.59
CA ALA A 19 0.90 -5.10 -2.97
C ALA A 19 1.13 -3.92 -3.93
N GLN A 20 2.09 -4.05 -4.85
CA GLN A 20 2.30 -3.09 -5.93
C GLN A 20 1.15 -3.13 -6.93
N GLU A 21 0.62 -4.32 -7.24
CA GLU A 21 -0.57 -4.47 -8.09
C GLU A 21 -1.83 -3.87 -7.45
N ALA A 22 -2.05 -4.10 -6.16
CA ALA A 22 -3.16 -3.50 -5.42
C ALA A 22 -3.05 -1.96 -5.38
N TYR A 23 -1.84 -1.42 -5.21
CA TYR A 23 -1.61 0.02 -5.30
C TYR A 23 -1.83 0.57 -6.72
N ALA A 24 -1.40 -0.18 -7.74
CA ALA A 24 -1.64 0.18 -9.14
C ALA A 24 -3.13 0.14 -9.50
N ALA A 25 -3.92 -0.72 -8.85
CA ALA A 25 -5.37 -0.80 -9.00
C ALA A 25 -6.12 0.38 -8.35
N LEU A 26 -5.49 1.14 -7.44
CA LEU A 26 -6.08 2.34 -6.84
C LEU A 26 -6.14 3.50 -7.83
N THR A 27 -7.19 4.32 -7.71
CA THR A 27 -7.35 5.54 -8.49
C THR A 27 -6.39 6.64 -8.02
N MET A 28 -6.16 7.67 -8.85
CA MET A 28 -5.30 8.81 -8.50
C MET A 28 -5.74 9.56 -7.24
N GLU A 29 -7.03 9.52 -6.91
CA GLU A 29 -7.58 10.12 -5.70
C GLU A 29 -7.24 9.26 -4.49
N ASP A 30 -7.49 7.95 -4.57
CA ASP A 30 -7.16 7.02 -3.47
C ASP A 30 -5.66 6.97 -3.19
N ARG A 31 -4.81 7.12 -4.21
CA ARG A 31 -3.34 7.19 -4.06
C ARG A 31 -2.85 8.40 -3.27
N LYS A 32 -3.68 9.45 -3.10
CA LYS A 32 -3.38 10.61 -2.25
C LYS A 32 -3.77 10.37 -0.79
N ASP A 33 -4.66 9.41 -0.55
CA ASP A 33 -5.12 9.02 0.77
C ASP A 33 -4.28 7.87 1.33
N TYR A 34 -3.38 8.19 2.25
CA TYR A 34 -2.51 7.19 2.89
C TYR A 34 -3.30 6.07 3.57
N ASP A 35 -4.46 6.37 4.16
CA ASP A 35 -5.30 5.38 4.83
C ASP A 35 -5.84 4.34 3.85
N LYS A 36 -6.38 4.80 2.71
CA LYS A 36 -6.88 3.92 1.65
C LYS A 36 -5.78 3.09 1.02
N VAL A 37 -4.64 3.72 0.74
CA VAL A 37 -3.44 3.04 0.26
C VAL A 37 -3.02 1.93 1.23
N LYS A 38 -2.96 2.24 2.53
CA LYS A 38 -2.61 1.29 3.58
C LYS A 38 -3.59 0.12 3.65
N VAL A 39 -4.91 0.38 3.58
CA VAL A 39 -5.95 -0.67 3.60
C VAL A 39 -5.86 -1.58 2.37
N ALA A 40 -5.65 -1.01 1.18
CA ALA A 40 -5.52 -1.80 -0.05
C ALA A 40 -4.28 -2.72 0.01
N ILE A 41 -3.17 -2.20 0.51
CA ILE A 41 -1.93 -2.97 0.68
C ILE A 41 -2.09 -4.03 1.77
N LEU A 42 -2.69 -3.69 2.92
CA LEU A 42 -3.00 -4.67 3.98
C LEU A 42 -3.87 -5.79 3.44
N LYS A 43 -4.95 -5.49 2.71
CA LYS A 43 -5.77 -6.50 2.05
C LYS A 43 -4.97 -7.38 1.10
N ALA A 44 -4.07 -6.78 0.31
CA ALA A 44 -3.22 -7.53 -0.61
C ALA A 44 -2.29 -8.48 0.13
N TYR A 45 -1.76 -8.07 1.29
CA TYR A 45 -0.93 -8.90 2.18
C TYR A 45 -1.73 -9.91 3.01
N GLU A 46 -2.95 -9.62 3.44
CA GLU A 46 -3.86 -10.58 4.10
C GLU A 46 -4.26 -11.72 3.16
N LEU A 47 -4.39 -11.42 1.87
CA LEU A 47 -4.58 -12.41 0.81
C LEU A 47 -3.32 -13.25 0.53
N VAL A 48 -2.17 -12.88 1.10
CA VAL A 48 -0.98 -13.74 1.12
C VAL A 48 -0.93 -14.42 2.49
N PRO A 49 -1.08 -15.74 2.57
CA PRO A 49 -0.93 -16.49 3.84
C PRO A 49 0.54 -16.55 4.31
N GLU A 50 1.30 -15.46 4.14
CA GLU A 50 2.67 -15.28 4.60
C GLU A 50 2.75 -14.34 5.82
N ALA A 51 1.67 -13.66 6.22
CA ALA A 51 1.63 -12.85 7.43
C ALA A 51 1.53 -13.67 8.74
N TYR A 52 1.60 -15.01 8.67
CA TYR A 52 1.63 -15.90 9.82
C TYR A 52 2.96 -16.68 9.91
N ARG A 53 4.09 -16.02 9.66
CA ARG A 53 5.41 -16.63 9.86
C ARG A 53 6.30 -15.74 10.71
#